data_AF-A0A438CXA0-F1
#
_entry.id   AF-A0A438CXA0-F1
#
_cell.length_a   1.000
_cell.length_b   1.000
_cell.length_c   1.000
_cell.angle_alpha   90.00
_cell.angle_beta   90.00
_cell.angle_gamma   90.00
#
_symmetry.space_group_name_H-M   'P 1'
#
loop_
_entity.id
_entity.type
_entity.pdbx_description
1 polymer ?
#
loop_
_entity_poly.entity_id
_entity_poly.type
_entity_poly.pdbx_seq_one_letter_code
_entity_poly.pdbx_strand_id
1 'polypeptide(L)'
;MVHLCQGADVGTQYRSGIYYYNEAQARLARESLEAKQKELNDKNIVTEILPAKRFYRAEEYHQQYLEKGGGKGLRQSAEKGCTDPIRCYG
;
A
#
# COMPACT_ATOMS: atom_id res chain seq x y z
N MET A 1 -6.09 -17.06 -9.16
CA MET A 1 -6.86 -15.81 -9.38
C MET A 1 -6.08 -14.66 -8.77
N VAL A 2 -5.78 -13.61 -9.53
CA VAL A 2 -5.14 -12.42 -8.99
C VAL A 2 -6.20 -11.65 -8.19
N HIS A 3 -5.98 -11.46 -6.88
CA HIS A 3 -6.85 -10.61 -6.07
C HIS A 3 -6.55 -9.15 -6.41
N LEU A 4 -7.43 -8.55 -7.21
CA LEU A 4 -7.32 -7.16 -7.70
C LEU A 4 -8.29 -6.25 -6.94
N CYS A 5 -8.23 -6.30 -5.62
CA CYS A 5 -9.02 -5.45 -4.77
C CYS A 5 -8.31 -5.15 -3.45
N GLN A 6 -8.68 -4.04 -2.84
CA GLN A 6 -8.30 -3.70 -1.48
C GLN A 6 -9.54 -3.24 -0.73
N GLY A 7 -10.03 -4.07 0.20
CA GLY A 7 -11.33 -3.83 0.83
C GLY A 7 -12.46 -3.81 -0.20
N ALA A 8 -13.22 -2.71 -0.26
CA ALA A 8 -14.32 -2.52 -1.21
C ALA A 8 -13.86 -1.98 -2.58
N ASP A 9 -12.58 -1.58 -2.72
CA ASP A 9 -12.05 -1.00 -3.95
C ASP A 9 -11.61 -2.12 -4.90
N VAL A 10 -12.22 -2.21 -6.09
CA VAL A 10 -12.01 -3.29 -7.06
C VAL A 10 -11.45 -2.75 -8.38
N GLY A 11 -10.38 -3.38 -8.87
CA GLY A 11 -9.69 -2.99 -10.11
C GLY A 11 -8.17 -3.18 -10.02
N THR A 12 -7.51 -3.26 -11.18
CA THR A 12 -6.06 -3.50 -11.26
C THR A 12 -5.23 -2.40 -10.59
N GLN A 13 -5.77 -1.19 -10.49
CA GLN A 13 -5.19 -0.05 -9.81
C GLN A 13 -5.08 -0.23 -8.29
N TYR A 14 -5.82 -1.17 -7.70
CA TYR A 14 -5.82 -1.47 -6.26
C TYR A 14 -5.01 -2.73 -5.89
N ARG A 15 -4.19 -3.24 -6.81
CA ARG A 15 -3.33 -4.40 -6.54
C ARG A 15 -2.24 -4.07 -5.51
N SER A 16 -1.83 -5.07 -4.74
CA SER A 16 -0.66 -4.97 -3.86
C SER A 16 0.63 -5.10 -4.67
N GLY A 17 1.61 -4.22 -4.43
CA GLY A 17 2.91 -4.29 -5.09
C GLY A 17 4.03 -3.57 -4.33
N ILE A 18 5.25 -4.08 -4.47
CA ILE A 18 6.49 -3.47 -4.00
C ILE A 18 7.38 -3.20 -5.22
N TYR A 19 7.74 -1.93 -5.42
CA TYR A 19 8.55 -1.49 -6.56
C TYR A 19 9.94 -1.05 -6.10
N TYR A 20 10.97 -1.86 -6.38
CA TYR A 20 12.32 -1.65 -5.85
C TYR A 20 13.22 -0.81 -6.77
N TYR A 21 14.13 -0.04 -6.17
CA TYR A 21 15.13 0.78 -6.87
C TYR A 21 16.51 0.10 -6.96
N ASN A 22 16.75 -0.94 -6.16
CA ASN A 22 18.01 -1.69 -6.17
C ASN A 22 17.82 -3.13 -5.67
N GLU A 23 18.84 -3.96 -5.88
CA GLU A 23 18.82 -5.38 -5.51
C GLU A 23 18.73 -5.62 -4.00
N ALA A 24 19.26 -4.71 -3.18
CA ALA A 24 19.13 -4.84 -1.73
C ALA A 24 17.66 -4.73 -1.29
N GLN A 25 16.90 -3.78 -1.85
CA GLN A 25 15.46 -3.66 -1.64
C GLN A 25 14.70 -4.87 -2.19
N ALA A 26 15.07 -5.37 -3.38
CA ALA A 26 14.44 -6.55 -3.97
C ALA A 26 14.61 -7.79 -3.07
N ARG A 27 15.81 -7.99 -2.51
CA ARG A 27 16.10 -9.08 -1.59
C ARG A 27 15.29 -8.96 -0.29
N LEU A 28 15.32 -7.79 0.36
CA LEU A 28 14.60 -7.56 1.61
C LEU A 28 13.07 -7.72 1.44
N ALA A 29 12.52 -7.26 0.31
CA ALA A 29 11.10 -7.42 0.00
C ALA A 29 10.70 -8.91 -0.11
N ARG A 30 11.53 -9.71 -0.80
CA ARG A 30 11.31 -11.16 -0.94
C ARG A 30 11.43 -11.90 0.39
N GLU A 31 12.48 -11.61 1.17
CA GLU A 31 12.68 -12.17 2.52
C GLU A 31 11.48 -11.85 3.43
N SER A 32 10.99 -10.60 3.40
CA SER A 32 9.82 -10.18 4.17
C SER A 32 8.54 -10.87 3.72
N LEU A 33 8.33 -11.04 2.41
CA LEU A 33 7.17 -11.74 1.87
C LEU A 33 7.18 -13.22 2.30
N GLU A 34 8.32 -13.90 2.16
CA GLU A 34 8.46 -15.30 2.57
C GLU A 34 8.24 -15.49 4.08
N ALA A 35 8.79 -14.59 4.90
CA ALA A 35 8.55 -14.60 6.34
C ALA A 35 7.06 -14.42 6.65
N LYS A 36 6.40 -13.43 6.04
CA LYS A 36 4.99 -13.17 6.29
C LYS A 36 4.07 -14.27 5.76
N GLN A 37 4.42 -14.87 4.63
CA GLN A 37 3.66 -15.98 4.04
C GLN A 37 3.58 -17.18 4.98
N LYS A 38 4.65 -17.45 5.75
CA LYS A 38 4.67 -18.53 6.75
C LYS A 38 3.70 -18.28 7.92
N GLU A 39 3.36 -17.02 8.20
CA GLU A 39 2.38 -16.66 9.23
C GLU A 39 0.93 -16.71 8.70
N LEU A 40 0.75 -16.74 7.38
CA LEU A 40 -0.56 -16.71 6.73
C LEU A 40 -0.91 -18.11 6.23
N ASN A 41 -1.56 -18.91 7.08
CA ASN A 41 -2.00 -20.30 6.84
C ASN A 41 -2.31 -20.65 5.36
N ASP A 42 -3.59 -20.63 4.97
CA ASP A 42 -4.04 -21.03 3.62
C ASP A 42 -4.16 -19.83 2.67
N LYS A 43 -3.69 -18.65 3.10
CA LYS A 43 -3.82 -17.40 2.35
C LYS A 43 -2.51 -17.07 1.66
N ASN A 44 -2.49 -17.17 0.34
CA ASN A 44 -1.34 -16.75 -0.45
C ASN A 44 -1.28 -15.23 -0.58
N ILE A 45 -0.11 -14.66 -0.31
CA ILE A 45 0.23 -13.27 -0.61
C ILE A 45 0.33 -13.12 -2.12
N VAL A 46 -0.41 -12.16 -2.68
CA VAL A 46 -0.46 -11.87 -4.12
C VAL A 46 0.36 -10.62 -4.51
N THR A 47 1.13 -10.06 -3.58
CA THR A 47 1.96 -8.86 -3.78
C THR A 47 3.00 -9.09 -4.88
N GLU A 48 3.00 -8.25 -5.92
CA GLU A 48 4.05 -8.27 -6.93
C GLU A 48 5.33 -7.57 -6.43
N ILE A 49 6.50 -8.10 -6.79
CA ILE A 49 7.80 -7.49 -6.47
C ILE A 49 8.54 -7.26 -7.79
N LEU A 50 8.56 -6.01 -8.26
CA LEU A 50 9.06 -5.63 -9.59
C LEU A 50 10.01 -4.42 -9.52
N PRO A 51 10.89 -4.21 -10.52
CA PRO A 51 11.67 -2.97 -10.60
C PRO A 51 10.76 -1.74 -10.68
N ALA A 52 11.14 -0.67 -9.99
CA ALA A 52 10.48 0.62 -10.11
C ALA A 52 10.54 1.14 -11.55
N LYS A 53 9.40 1.63 -12.04
CA LYS A 53 9.25 2.30 -13.34
C LYS A 53 9.01 3.79 -13.11
N ARG A 54 8.74 4.52 -14.19
CA ARG A 54 8.35 5.93 -14.13
C ARG A 54 7.16 6.13 -13.19
N PHE A 55 7.36 6.98 -12.18
CA PHE A 55 6.31 7.42 -11.28
C PHE A 55 5.62 8.67 -11.85
N TYR A 56 4.31 8.59 -12.06
CA TYR A 56 3.48 9.73 -12.45
C TYR A 56 2.81 10.26 -11.19
N ARG A 57 3.20 11.46 -10.76
CA ARG A 57 2.60 12.11 -9.59
C ARG A 57 1.12 12.40 -9.87
N ALA A 58 0.25 11.95 -8.97
CA ALA A 58 -1.18 12.26 -9.02
C ALA A 58 -1.46 13.75 -8.77
N GLU A 59 -2.65 14.20 -9.14
CA GLU A 59 -3.14 15.56 -8.98
C GLU A 59 -3.07 16.06 -7.53
N GLU A 60 -2.96 17.37 -7.33
CA GLU A 60 -2.68 17.96 -6.02
C GLU A 60 -3.79 17.71 -4.99
N TYR A 61 -5.04 17.52 -5.43
CA TYR A 61 -6.15 17.20 -4.52
C TYR A 61 -6.06 15.79 -3.92
N HIS A 62 -5.30 14.86 -4.53
CA HIS A 62 -5.04 13.53 -3.97
C HIS A 62 -3.93 13.54 -2.91
N GLN A 63 -3.08 14.55 -2.92
CA GLN A 63 -1.89 14.60 -2.07
C GLN A 63 -2.28 14.95 -0.64
N GLN A 64 -1.81 14.16 0.34
CA GLN A 64 -2.14 14.31 1.77
C GLN A 64 -3.66 14.38 2.05
N TYR A 65 -4.48 13.71 1.24
CA TYR A 65 -5.95 13.80 1.31
C TYR A 65 -6.54 13.54 2.71
N LEU A 66 -6.07 12.49 3.40
CA LEU A 66 -6.56 12.14 4.75
C LEU A 66 -6.14 13.15 5.82
N GLU A 67 -4.92 13.70 5.70
CA GLU A 67 -4.42 14.77 6.59
C GLU A 67 -5.19 16.08 6.37
N LYS A 68 -5.57 16.37 5.11
CA LYS A 68 -6.38 17.53 4.73
C LYS A 68 -7.85 17.41 5.15
N GLY A 69 -8.31 16.24 5.60
CA GLY A 69 -9.67 16.03 6.14
C GLY A 69 -10.48 14.92 5.47
N GLY A 70 -9.99 14.35 4.37
CA GLY A 70 -10.70 13.32 3.61
C GLY A 70 -12.11 13.76 3.16
N GLY A 71 -12.97 12.77 2.88
CA GLY A 71 -14.33 13.01 2.39
C GLY A 71 -15.30 13.53 3.46
N LYS A 72 -14.91 13.48 4.73
CA LYS A 72 -15.74 13.87 5.88
C LYS A 72 -15.28 15.17 6.56
N GLY A 73 -14.20 15.78 6.09
CA GLY A 73 -13.57 16.94 6.74
C GLY A 73 -12.89 16.63 8.08
N LEU A 74 -12.77 15.36 8.46
CA LEU A 74 -12.14 14.90 9.70
C LEU A 74 -10.69 14.51 9.43
N ARG A 75 -9.76 15.38 9.83
CA ARG A 75 -8.32 15.17 9.62
C ARG A 75 -7.82 13.92 10.37
N GLN A 76 -6.84 13.25 9.79
CA GLN A 76 -6.10 12.16 10.41
C GLN A 76 -4.63 12.59 10.57
N SER A 77 -4.05 12.38 11.76
CA SER A 77 -2.69 12.83 12.05
C SER A 77 -1.65 12.09 11.20
N ALA A 78 -0.70 12.84 10.63
CA ALA A 78 0.47 12.31 9.93
C ALA A 78 1.76 12.39 10.78
N GLU A 79 1.62 12.72 12.06
CA GLU A 79 2.75 12.80 12.98
C GLU A 79 3.47 11.45 13.10
N LYS A 80 4.81 11.50 13.16
CA LYS A 80 5.62 10.29 13.32
C LYS A 80 5.31 9.64 14.66
N GLY A 81 5.01 8.34 14.62
CA GLY A 81 4.66 7.57 15.82
C GLY A 81 3.19 7.65 16.21
N CYS A 82 2.33 8.34 15.46
CA CYS A 82 0.89 8.26 15.64
C CYS A 82 0.42 6.81 15.44
N THR A 83 -0.34 6.30 16.41
CA THR A 83 -0.91 4.94 16.39
C THR A 83 -2.43 4.94 16.20
N ASP A 84 -3.03 6.11 15.90
CA ASP A 84 -4.46 6.21 15.65
C ASP A 84 -4.87 5.35 14.45
N PRO A 85 -5.99 4.60 14.52
CA PRO A 85 -6.45 3.81 13.40
C PRO A 85 -6.75 4.66 12.16
N ILE A 86 -6.10 4.34 11.04
CA ILE A 86 -6.32 5.02 9.77
C ILE A 86 -7.69 4.62 9.19
N ARG A 87 -8.52 5.62 8.86
CA ARG A 87 -9.81 5.45 8.18
C ARG A 87 -9.65 5.65 6.68
N CYS A 88 -10.21 4.74 5.88
CA CYS A 88 -9.98 4.66 4.43
C CYS A 88 -10.26 5.96 3.67
N TYR A 89 -11.31 6.71 4.04
CA TYR A 89 -11.81 7.85 3.25
C TYR A 89 -11.93 9.16 4.02
N GLY A 90 -11.42 9.22 5.26
CA GLY A 90 -11.67 10.32 6.19
C GLY A 90 -12.45 9.90 7.42
#